data_AF-A0A1Y5PGQ3-F1
#
_entry.id   AF-A0A1Y5PGQ3-F1
#
_cell.length_a   1.000
_cell.length_b   1.000
_cell.length_c   1.000
_cell.angle_alpha   90.00
_cell.angle_beta   90.00
_cell.angle_gamma   90.00
#
_symmetry.space_group_name_H-M   'P 1'
#
loop_
_entity.id
_entity.type
_entity.pdbx_description
1 polymer ?
#
loop_
_entity_poly.entity_id
_entity_poly.type
_entity_poly.pdbx_seq_one_letter_code
_entity_poly.pdbx_strand_id
1 'polypeptide(L)'
;MPAASSTAAAATSPVTTKVGAVTGPNTLTPGRFGIYGTDVGIMWDNGMTGANHQVLMIFGDTFSGPNMTGAWRSNVLLRTTDPISRVFAPGSTINPFAGSPLSSAGMSKQVIAGSARYLGPFGSEVTIIPTAAISVPYDNQYGARQYVNFMSVRSWDFGGTWTTNYSAIAYSDDNGQNWTVAPQTIRAASWLRSSTPFVYGNQNFQQGAFVKPPADSPDAGYVFSYGTPSGRLGSAYVSRVKEADILDLTKYEYWDGDTWVAGTPGAAVPILPATRSNQYAGGILGQLGLFFGSWVAGLFGVGGPSGHVSEMSVQYNTYLNKYVAMYSNSVGSVVIRTADSPEGTWSAATTLVTSVQYPGLYAPMMDPLSTGQDVYWNLSIWGSYNVQLMKTTLV
;
A
#
# COMPACT_ATOMS: atom_id res chain seq x y z
N MET A 1 -47.98 21.70 27.24
CA MET A 1 -47.47 21.06 26.00
C MET A 1 -46.08 20.55 26.31
N PRO A 2 -45.81 19.24 26.16
CA PRO A 2 -44.60 18.60 26.69
C PRO A 2 -43.36 18.97 25.86
N ALA A 3 -42.19 18.94 26.52
CA ALA A 3 -40.90 19.12 25.88
C ALA A 3 -40.64 17.99 24.87
N ALA A 4 -40.30 18.36 23.64
CA ALA A 4 -39.88 17.41 22.62
C ALA A 4 -38.53 16.81 23.02
N SER A 5 -38.54 15.52 23.38
CA SER A 5 -37.32 14.72 23.51
C SER A 5 -36.70 14.59 22.12
N SER A 6 -35.57 15.26 21.89
CA SER A 6 -34.74 14.99 20.72
C SER A 6 -34.14 13.58 20.88
N THR A 7 -34.74 12.59 20.23
CA THR A 7 -34.07 11.30 20.00
C THR A 7 -32.87 11.58 19.12
N ALA A 8 -31.67 11.58 19.71
CA ALA A 8 -30.44 11.54 18.94
C ALA A 8 -30.53 10.32 18.01
N ALA A 9 -30.48 10.55 16.69
CA ALA A 9 -30.37 9.46 15.73
C ALA A 9 -29.15 8.61 16.16
N ALA A 10 -29.36 7.31 16.36
CA ALA A 10 -28.26 6.41 16.63
C ALA A 10 -27.27 6.55 15.47
N ALA A 11 -26.05 6.99 15.76
CA ALA A 11 -25.00 7.10 14.75
C ALA A 11 -24.76 5.69 14.19
N THR A 12 -25.28 5.44 12.99
CA THR A 12 -25.01 4.21 12.26
C THR A 12 -23.52 4.16 12.01
N SER A 13 -22.85 3.07 12.42
CA SER A 13 -21.43 2.83 12.14
C SER A 13 -21.31 1.94 10.90
N PRO A 14 -20.23 2.05 10.11
CA PRO A 14 -19.99 1.15 9.00
C PRO A 14 -20.01 -0.30 9.45
N VAL A 15 -20.62 -1.17 8.65
CA VAL A 15 -20.71 -2.61 8.95
C VAL A 15 -19.72 -3.36 8.08
N THR A 16 -18.85 -4.16 8.71
CA THR A 16 -17.86 -4.98 7.99
C THR A 16 -18.18 -6.47 8.11
N THR A 17 -18.10 -7.17 6.99
CA THR A 17 -18.30 -8.62 6.89
C THR A 17 -17.18 -9.28 6.09
N LYS A 18 -16.86 -10.53 6.41
CA LYS A 18 -16.00 -11.38 5.59
C LYS A 18 -16.82 -11.98 4.46
N VAL A 19 -16.36 -11.78 3.22
CA VAL A 19 -16.99 -12.33 2.02
C VAL A 19 -16.43 -13.71 1.69
N GLY A 20 -15.10 -13.87 1.71
CA GLY A 20 -14.46 -15.11 1.28
C GLY A 20 -12.94 -15.12 1.37
N ALA A 21 -12.31 -16.16 0.83
CA ALA A 21 -10.87 -16.23 0.65
C ALA A 21 -10.48 -15.75 -0.75
N VAL A 22 -9.44 -14.93 -0.85
CA VAL A 22 -8.84 -14.53 -2.13
C VAL A 22 -7.78 -15.53 -2.56
N THR A 23 -6.96 -15.96 -1.60
CA THR A 23 -5.86 -16.91 -1.80
C THR A 23 -5.91 -18.02 -0.76
N GLY A 24 -5.20 -19.11 -1.06
CA GLY A 24 -4.94 -20.18 -0.10
C GLY A 24 -5.61 -21.50 -0.39
N PRO A 25 -5.51 -22.49 0.53
CA PRO A 25 -5.92 -23.87 0.31
C PRO A 25 -7.40 -24.06 -0.04
N ASN A 26 -8.26 -23.12 0.36
CA ASN A 26 -9.70 -23.16 0.10
C ASN A 26 -10.08 -22.47 -1.22
N THR A 27 -9.10 -22.18 -2.08
CA THR A 27 -9.29 -21.56 -3.39
C THR A 27 -8.60 -22.38 -4.48
N LEU A 28 -8.65 -21.90 -5.72
CA LEU A 28 -7.95 -22.53 -6.85
C LEU A 28 -6.49 -22.09 -6.96
N THR A 29 -6.04 -21.15 -6.14
CA THR A 29 -4.70 -20.56 -6.28
C THR A 29 -3.55 -21.53 -6.03
N PRO A 30 -3.63 -22.54 -5.13
CA PRO A 30 -2.54 -23.50 -4.97
C PRO A 30 -2.31 -24.32 -6.24
N GLY A 31 -3.38 -24.82 -6.86
CA GLY A 31 -3.27 -25.65 -8.06
C GLY A 31 -3.00 -24.87 -9.35
N ARG A 32 -3.55 -23.66 -9.49
CA ARG A 32 -3.40 -22.85 -10.72
C ARG A 32 -2.10 -22.04 -10.76
N PHE A 33 -1.60 -21.64 -9.60
CA PHE A 33 -0.58 -20.60 -9.48
C PHE A 33 0.54 -20.96 -8.47
N GLY A 34 0.42 -22.09 -7.77
CA GLY A 34 1.36 -22.46 -6.72
C GLY A 34 1.31 -21.44 -5.58
N ILE A 35 0.14 -20.88 -5.27
CA ILE A 35 -0.05 -19.90 -4.19
C ILE A 35 -0.88 -20.58 -3.10
N TYR A 36 -0.18 -21.14 -2.11
CA TYR A 36 -0.80 -21.73 -0.92
C TYR A 36 -0.92 -20.73 0.22
N GLY A 37 0.04 -19.81 0.32
CA GLY A 37 0.01 -18.71 1.28
C GLY A 37 0.67 -17.47 0.68
N THR A 38 0.11 -16.32 0.99
CA THR A 38 0.62 -15.02 0.55
C THR A 38 0.08 -13.90 1.45
N ASP A 39 0.68 -12.73 1.33
CA ASP A 39 0.28 -11.52 2.03
C ASP A 39 0.08 -10.32 1.09
N VAL A 40 -0.42 -9.24 1.67
CA VAL A 40 -0.79 -8.02 0.96
C VAL A 40 -1.96 -8.29 -0.01
N GLY A 41 -1.83 -7.99 -1.30
CA GLY A 41 -2.93 -7.97 -2.26
C GLY A 41 -3.39 -6.56 -2.61
N ILE A 42 -2.42 -5.69 -2.96
CA ILE A 42 -2.68 -4.34 -3.47
C ILE A 42 -3.38 -4.45 -4.81
N MET A 43 -4.48 -3.72 -4.95
CA MET A 43 -5.30 -3.71 -6.14
C MET A 43 -5.20 -2.40 -6.89
N TRP A 44 -5.27 -2.49 -8.21
CA TRP A 44 -5.47 -1.32 -9.05
C TRP A 44 -6.18 -1.70 -10.35
N ASP A 45 -6.90 -0.72 -10.89
CA ASP A 45 -7.48 -0.76 -12.22
C ASP A 45 -6.38 -0.67 -13.28
N ASN A 46 -6.38 -1.53 -14.30
CA ASN A 46 -5.32 -1.53 -15.30
C ASN A 46 -5.34 -0.34 -16.28
N GLY A 47 -6.33 0.54 -16.19
CA GLY A 47 -6.48 1.73 -17.03
C GLY A 47 -6.98 1.41 -18.44
N MET A 48 -7.44 0.19 -18.69
CA MET A 48 -7.95 -0.26 -19.98
C MET A 48 -9.47 -0.38 -19.98
N THR A 49 -10.08 -0.45 -21.15
CA THR A 49 -11.54 -0.56 -21.32
C THR A 49 -11.94 -1.83 -22.08
N GLY A 50 -13.25 -2.14 -22.09
CA GLY A 50 -13.80 -3.26 -22.83
C GLY A 50 -13.30 -4.62 -22.33
N ALA A 51 -13.04 -5.55 -23.25
CA ALA A 51 -12.64 -6.92 -22.92
C ALA A 51 -11.26 -7.03 -22.22
N ASN A 52 -10.44 -5.98 -22.30
CA ASN A 52 -9.11 -5.92 -21.69
C ASN A 52 -9.12 -5.26 -20.30
N HIS A 53 -10.27 -4.76 -19.85
CA HIS A 53 -10.41 -4.14 -18.53
C HIS A 53 -10.26 -5.20 -17.43
N GLN A 54 -9.26 -5.03 -16.58
CA GLN A 54 -8.95 -5.95 -15.48
C GLN A 54 -8.55 -5.19 -14.22
N VAL A 55 -8.87 -5.77 -13.07
CA VAL A 55 -8.22 -5.44 -11.80
C VAL A 55 -7.00 -6.33 -11.63
N LEU A 56 -5.85 -5.71 -11.42
CA LEU A 56 -4.61 -6.37 -11.09
C LEU A 56 -4.45 -6.40 -9.57
N MET A 57 -3.89 -7.49 -9.07
CA MET A 57 -3.55 -7.69 -7.66
C MET A 57 -2.12 -8.15 -7.53
N ILE A 58 -1.30 -7.37 -6.83
CA ILE A 58 0.07 -7.76 -6.49
C ILE A 58 0.16 -8.09 -5.01
N PHE A 59 0.76 -9.24 -4.73
CA PHE A 59 0.94 -9.79 -3.40
C PHE A 59 2.42 -9.74 -3.02
N GLY A 60 2.70 -9.80 -1.72
CA GLY A 60 4.06 -9.88 -1.20
C GLY A 60 4.56 -11.31 -1.14
N ASP A 61 5.22 -11.65 -0.03
CA ASP A 61 5.89 -12.92 0.17
C ASP A 61 4.90 -14.08 -0.06
N THR A 62 5.24 -14.97 -0.98
CA THR A 62 4.31 -15.98 -1.49
C THR A 62 4.95 -17.36 -1.52
N PHE A 63 4.24 -18.32 -0.92
CA PHE A 63 4.69 -19.68 -0.69
C PHE A 63 3.80 -20.69 -1.41
N SER A 64 4.42 -21.73 -1.97
CA SER A 64 3.71 -22.79 -2.68
C SER A 64 3.19 -23.92 -1.78
N GLY A 65 3.58 -23.94 -0.51
CA GLY A 65 3.18 -24.95 0.48
C GLY A 65 2.59 -24.34 1.75
N PRO A 66 1.99 -25.19 2.62
CA PRO A 66 1.45 -24.77 3.91
C PRO A 66 2.53 -24.20 4.83
N ASN A 67 2.10 -23.36 5.79
CA ASN A 67 2.98 -22.83 6.85
C ASN A 67 4.25 -22.17 6.30
N MET A 68 4.13 -21.37 5.23
CA MET A 68 5.24 -20.65 4.60
C MET A 68 6.37 -21.57 4.10
N THR A 69 6.02 -22.74 3.55
CA THR A 69 6.99 -23.70 3.00
C THR A 69 6.95 -23.78 1.46
N GLY A 70 7.88 -24.53 0.87
CA GLY A 70 7.95 -24.75 -0.58
C GLY A 70 8.64 -23.60 -1.31
N ALA A 71 8.26 -23.39 -2.57
CA ALA A 71 8.85 -22.35 -3.41
C ALA A 71 8.37 -20.97 -2.95
N TRP A 72 9.32 -20.17 -2.48
CA TRP A 72 9.11 -18.78 -2.08
C TRP A 72 9.39 -17.82 -3.25
N ARG A 73 8.51 -16.83 -3.41
CA ARG A 73 8.66 -15.68 -4.31
C ARG A 73 8.33 -14.43 -3.52
N SER A 74 9.11 -13.36 -3.66
CA SER A 74 8.92 -12.10 -2.94
C SER A 74 7.60 -11.39 -3.28
N ASN A 75 7.09 -11.63 -4.48
CA ASN A 75 5.83 -11.06 -4.94
C ASN A 75 5.28 -11.89 -6.10
N VAL A 76 3.96 -11.92 -6.25
CA VAL A 76 3.28 -12.49 -7.41
C VAL A 76 2.10 -11.60 -7.82
N LEU A 77 1.68 -11.73 -9.08
CA LEU A 77 0.57 -10.95 -9.63
C LEU A 77 -0.59 -11.87 -10.03
N LEU A 78 -1.82 -11.51 -9.64
CA LEU A 78 -3.05 -12.07 -10.17
C LEU A 78 -3.85 -11.00 -10.92
N ARG A 79 -4.71 -11.42 -11.85
CA ARG A 79 -5.60 -10.55 -12.64
C ARG A 79 -6.99 -11.11 -12.72
N THR A 80 -7.98 -10.24 -12.66
CA THR A 80 -9.39 -10.65 -12.79
C THR A 80 -10.23 -9.57 -13.47
N THR A 81 -11.23 -10.02 -14.22
CA THR A 81 -12.34 -9.21 -14.75
C THR A 81 -13.54 -9.22 -13.80
N ASP A 82 -13.53 -10.07 -12.77
CA ASP A 82 -14.55 -10.18 -11.72
C ASP A 82 -13.90 -9.97 -10.33
N PRO A 83 -13.61 -8.70 -9.98
CA PRO A 83 -12.91 -8.37 -8.75
C PRO A 83 -13.73 -8.69 -7.49
N ILE A 84 -15.06 -8.71 -7.57
CA ILE A 84 -15.93 -8.96 -6.41
C ILE A 84 -15.93 -10.46 -6.08
N SER A 85 -16.08 -11.34 -7.08
CA SER A 85 -16.05 -12.79 -6.83
C SER A 85 -14.63 -13.34 -6.71
N ARG A 86 -13.60 -12.53 -7.02
CA ARG A 86 -12.17 -12.90 -6.96
C ARG A 86 -11.84 -14.18 -7.74
N VAL A 87 -12.46 -14.31 -8.92
CA VAL A 87 -12.24 -15.46 -9.80
C VAL A 87 -11.06 -15.15 -10.74
N PHE A 88 -10.03 -15.99 -10.68
CA PHE A 88 -8.84 -15.84 -11.52
C PHE A 88 -8.83 -16.87 -12.64
N ALA A 89 -8.79 -16.41 -13.89
CA ALA A 89 -8.60 -17.27 -15.06
C ALA A 89 -7.23 -18.00 -14.99
N PRO A 90 -7.01 -19.09 -15.74
CA PRO A 90 -5.69 -19.71 -15.83
C PRO A 90 -4.58 -18.70 -16.16
N GLY A 91 -3.37 -18.95 -15.65
CA GLY A 91 -2.20 -18.11 -15.93
C GLY A 91 -1.56 -18.41 -17.28
N SER A 92 -0.62 -17.57 -17.68
CA SER A 92 0.16 -17.77 -18.91
C SER A 92 1.59 -17.24 -18.76
N THR A 93 2.53 -17.88 -19.44
CA THR A 93 3.90 -17.39 -19.59
C THR A 93 3.99 -16.22 -20.57
N ILE A 94 3.04 -16.08 -21.49
CA ILE A 94 3.10 -15.12 -22.61
C ILE A 94 1.87 -14.21 -22.74
N ASN A 95 0.69 -14.63 -22.30
CA ASN A 95 -0.53 -13.83 -22.46
C ASN A 95 -0.65 -12.78 -21.33
N PRO A 96 -0.56 -11.47 -21.62
CA PRO A 96 -0.60 -10.41 -20.61
C PRO A 96 -2.00 -10.21 -19.98
N PHE A 97 -3.05 -10.84 -20.52
CA PHE A 97 -4.41 -10.79 -19.98
C PHE A 97 -4.83 -12.10 -19.27
N ALA A 98 -3.94 -13.08 -19.18
CA ALA A 98 -4.18 -14.27 -18.38
C ALA A 98 -4.22 -13.94 -16.87
N GLY A 99 -4.81 -14.84 -16.06
CA GLY A 99 -5.05 -14.56 -14.65
C GLY A 99 -3.79 -14.44 -13.79
N SER A 100 -2.61 -14.83 -14.30
CA SER A 100 -1.31 -14.59 -13.66
C SER A 100 -0.16 -14.75 -14.67
N PRO A 101 0.92 -13.96 -14.58
CA PRO A 101 2.20 -14.28 -15.21
C PRO A 101 2.77 -15.57 -14.61
N LEU A 102 3.04 -16.58 -15.43
CA LEU A 102 3.62 -17.84 -14.99
C LEU A 102 5.11 -17.95 -15.30
N SER A 103 5.88 -18.59 -14.42
CA SER A 103 7.23 -19.07 -14.73
C SER A 103 7.20 -20.47 -15.34
N SER A 104 6.22 -21.28 -14.97
CA SER A 104 5.93 -22.60 -15.50
C SER A 104 4.45 -22.94 -15.26
N ALA A 105 3.94 -24.01 -15.89
CA ALA A 105 2.56 -24.43 -15.68
C ALA A 105 2.27 -24.64 -14.19
N GLY A 106 1.21 -24.00 -13.68
CA GLY A 106 0.82 -24.09 -12.27
C GLY A 106 1.66 -23.25 -11.31
N MET A 107 2.62 -22.43 -11.77
CA MET A 107 3.51 -21.65 -10.90
C MET A 107 3.60 -20.19 -11.36
N SER A 108 3.06 -19.28 -10.55
CA SER A 108 3.19 -17.83 -10.79
C SER A 108 4.63 -17.38 -10.67
N LYS A 109 5.01 -16.50 -11.59
CA LYS A 109 6.31 -15.84 -11.67
C LYS A 109 6.47 -14.84 -10.53
N GLN A 110 7.69 -14.69 -10.01
CA GLN A 110 8.06 -13.48 -9.28
C GLN A 110 8.16 -12.31 -10.25
N VAL A 111 7.25 -11.34 -10.17
CA VAL A 111 7.10 -10.32 -11.21
C VAL A 111 8.09 -9.16 -11.08
N ILE A 112 8.47 -8.80 -9.86
CA ILE A 112 9.49 -7.80 -9.55
C ILE A 112 10.61 -8.47 -8.77
N ALA A 113 11.81 -8.43 -9.34
CA ALA A 113 13.00 -9.01 -8.74
C ALA A 113 13.86 -7.96 -8.04
N GLY A 114 14.50 -8.39 -6.96
CA GLY A 114 15.54 -7.66 -6.28
C GLY A 114 16.83 -7.58 -7.06
N SER A 115 17.71 -6.66 -6.65
CA SER A 115 18.99 -6.51 -7.31
C SER A 115 20.05 -5.97 -6.37
N ALA A 116 21.13 -6.75 -6.22
CA ALA A 116 22.31 -6.34 -5.44
C ALA A 116 22.92 -5.02 -5.92
N ARG A 117 22.71 -4.64 -7.19
CA ARG A 117 23.19 -3.37 -7.77
C ARG A 117 22.60 -2.13 -7.10
N TYR A 118 21.45 -2.27 -6.44
CA TYR A 118 20.75 -1.18 -5.77
C TYR A 118 21.03 -1.12 -4.27
N LEU A 119 21.77 -2.08 -3.73
CA LEU A 119 22.11 -2.14 -2.32
C LEU A 119 23.32 -1.27 -2.01
N GLY A 120 23.37 -0.75 -0.78
CA GLY A 120 24.55 -0.05 -0.28
C GLY A 120 25.73 -0.99 0.01
N PRO A 121 26.89 -0.45 0.42
CA PRO A 121 28.03 -1.27 0.82
C PRO A 121 27.62 -2.18 1.99
N PHE A 122 27.76 -3.50 1.82
CA PHE A 122 27.30 -4.53 2.78
C PHE A 122 25.77 -4.63 2.94
N GLY A 123 25.01 -4.23 1.91
CA GLY A 123 23.56 -4.44 1.90
C GLY A 123 23.18 -5.90 1.68
N SER A 124 22.16 -6.34 2.39
CA SER A 124 21.44 -7.60 2.16
C SER A 124 19.99 -7.27 1.84
N GLU A 125 19.33 -8.15 1.11
CA GLU A 125 17.91 -8.05 0.81
C GLU A 125 17.27 -9.39 1.12
N VAL A 126 16.31 -9.36 2.05
CA VAL A 126 15.50 -10.53 2.36
C VAL A 126 14.44 -10.68 1.29
N THR A 127 13.69 -9.61 1.02
CA THR A 127 12.57 -9.65 0.07
C THR A 127 12.24 -8.27 -0.48
N ILE A 128 11.40 -8.25 -1.52
CA ILE A 128 10.78 -7.05 -2.06
C ILE A 128 9.26 -7.17 -1.96
N ILE A 129 8.66 -6.24 -1.22
CA ILE A 129 7.22 -6.23 -0.94
C ILE A 129 6.58 -5.05 -1.67
N PRO A 130 5.53 -5.27 -2.48
CA PRO A 130 4.76 -4.18 -3.05
C PRO A 130 4.02 -3.42 -1.95
N THR A 131 3.89 -2.10 -2.12
CA THR A 131 3.27 -1.22 -1.12
C THR A 131 2.15 -0.37 -1.72
N ALA A 132 2.30 0.06 -2.98
CA ALA A 132 1.25 0.74 -3.74
C ALA A 132 1.29 0.32 -5.21
N ALA A 133 0.18 0.48 -5.92
CA ALA A 133 0.13 0.29 -7.35
C ALA A 133 -0.92 1.20 -8.00
N ILE A 134 -0.69 1.58 -9.25
CA ILE A 134 -1.61 2.41 -10.03
C ILE A 134 -1.35 2.25 -11.53
N SER A 135 -2.35 2.54 -12.34
CA SER A 135 -2.19 2.78 -13.77
C SER A 135 -2.37 4.27 -14.09
N VAL A 136 -1.56 4.77 -15.02
CA VAL A 136 -1.74 6.12 -15.60
C VAL A 136 -1.82 6.03 -17.12
N PRO A 137 -2.46 6.99 -17.80
CA PRO A 137 -2.44 7.09 -19.25
C PRO A 137 -1.00 7.10 -19.78
N TYR A 138 -0.74 6.30 -20.81
CA TYR A 138 0.59 6.20 -21.40
C TYR A 138 0.51 5.87 -22.88
N ASP A 139 1.42 6.46 -23.66
CA ASP A 139 1.51 6.22 -25.11
C ASP A 139 2.14 4.85 -25.39
N ASN A 140 1.29 3.81 -25.34
CA ASN A 140 1.59 2.46 -25.76
C ASN A 140 0.33 1.82 -26.37
N GLN A 141 0.45 0.58 -26.87
CA GLN A 141 -0.67 -0.14 -27.50
C GLN A 141 -1.90 -0.36 -26.60
N TYR A 142 -1.77 -0.18 -25.28
CA TYR A 142 -2.85 -0.36 -24.30
C TYR A 142 -3.41 0.97 -23.78
N GLY A 143 -2.79 2.11 -24.11
CA GLY A 143 -3.17 3.44 -23.61
C GLY A 143 -2.89 3.66 -22.12
N ALA A 144 -2.22 2.71 -21.45
CA ALA A 144 -1.96 2.76 -20.01
C ALA A 144 -0.67 2.03 -19.65
N ARG A 145 0.05 2.56 -18.65
CA ARG A 145 1.22 1.93 -18.04
C ARG A 145 0.94 1.63 -16.57
N GLN A 146 1.37 0.46 -16.13
CA GLN A 146 1.22 0.01 -14.75
C GLN A 146 2.44 0.42 -13.94
N TYR A 147 2.24 0.83 -12.70
CA TYR A 147 3.29 1.20 -11.75
C TYR A 147 3.06 0.52 -10.42
N VAL A 148 4.13 0.07 -9.80
CA VAL A 148 4.14 -0.50 -8.44
C VAL A 148 5.24 0.20 -7.65
N ASN A 149 4.87 0.81 -6.53
CA ASN A 149 5.84 1.19 -5.50
C ASN A 149 6.11 -0.03 -4.62
N PHE A 150 7.37 -0.36 -4.39
CA PHE A 150 7.79 -1.46 -3.55
C PHE A 150 8.86 -1.03 -2.56
N MET A 151 9.01 -1.81 -1.49
CA MET A 151 10.10 -1.68 -0.53
C MET A 151 11.07 -2.84 -0.64
N SER A 152 12.37 -2.54 -0.58
CA SER A 152 13.44 -3.52 -0.38
C SER A 152 13.62 -3.74 1.12
N VAL A 153 13.31 -4.94 1.61
CA VAL A 153 13.41 -5.30 3.03
C VAL A 153 14.79 -5.84 3.32
N ARG A 154 15.51 -5.19 4.23
CA ARG A 154 16.85 -5.60 4.66
C ARG A 154 16.78 -6.68 5.74
N SER A 155 15.87 -6.50 6.70
CA SER A 155 15.66 -7.41 7.83
C SER A 155 14.24 -7.26 8.37
N TRP A 156 13.65 -8.41 8.73
CA TRP A 156 12.51 -8.46 9.63
C TRP A 156 13.07 -8.37 11.05
N ASP A 157 12.73 -7.31 11.78
CA ASP A 157 13.34 -7.02 13.08
C ASP A 157 12.53 -7.72 14.19
N PHE A 158 11.79 -6.98 15.01
CA PHE A 158 10.81 -7.52 15.96
C PHE A 158 9.37 -7.30 15.45
N GLY A 159 8.39 -7.97 16.07
CA GLY A 159 7.00 -7.97 15.60
C GLY A 159 6.47 -6.58 15.27
N GLY A 160 6.14 -6.33 14.00
CA GLY A 160 5.63 -5.05 13.50
C GLY A 160 6.69 -3.98 13.19
N THR A 161 7.98 -4.32 13.20
CA THR A 161 9.07 -3.42 12.79
C THR A 161 10.00 -4.15 11.82
N TRP A 162 10.43 -3.43 10.78
CA TRP A 162 11.41 -3.92 9.83
C TRP A 162 12.24 -2.77 9.29
N THR A 163 13.44 -3.11 8.86
CA THR A 163 14.38 -2.17 8.26
C THR A 163 14.35 -2.33 6.74
N THR A 164 14.13 -1.24 6.01
CA THR A 164 14.25 -1.22 4.55
C THR A 164 15.64 -0.75 4.11
N ASN A 165 16.07 -1.19 2.93
CA ASN A 165 17.19 -0.56 2.24
C ASN A 165 16.73 0.72 1.51
N TYR A 166 15.60 0.61 0.80
CA TYR A 166 15.01 1.70 0.03
C TYR A 166 13.55 1.35 -0.35
N SER A 167 12.82 2.36 -0.84
CA SER A 167 11.63 2.17 -1.68
C SER A 167 11.91 2.59 -3.12
N ALA A 168 11.19 2.03 -4.08
CA ALA A 168 11.34 2.38 -5.50
C ALA A 168 10.06 2.04 -6.28
N ILE A 169 9.98 2.56 -7.50
CA ILE A 169 8.89 2.28 -8.45
C ILE A 169 9.39 1.32 -9.53
N ALA A 170 8.60 0.29 -9.80
CA ALA A 170 8.70 -0.52 -11.01
C ALA A 170 7.52 -0.20 -11.93
N TYR A 171 7.71 -0.37 -13.24
CA TYR A 171 6.66 -0.17 -14.24
C TYR A 171 6.53 -1.37 -15.19
N SER A 172 5.36 -1.50 -15.80
CA SER A 172 5.05 -2.52 -16.81
C SER A 172 4.23 -1.93 -17.96
N ASP A 173 4.64 -2.27 -19.18
CA ASP A 173 4.01 -1.89 -20.45
C ASP A 173 3.15 -3.00 -21.07
N ASP A 174 3.08 -4.16 -20.42
CA ASP A 174 2.42 -5.37 -20.91
C ASP A 174 1.43 -5.93 -19.87
N ASN A 175 0.63 -5.03 -19.30
CA ASN A 175 -0.42 -5.35 -18.32
C ASN A 175 0.14 -6.17 -17.13
N GLY A 176 1.34 -5.87 -16.66
CA GLY A 176 1.98 -6.54 -15.53
C GLY A 176 2.64 -7.88 -15.86
N GLN A 177 2.79 -8.24 -17.15
CA GLN A 177 3.43 -9.49 -17.53
C GLN A 177 4.93 -9.46 -17.25
N ASN A 178 5.60 -8.34 -17.53
CA ASN A 178 7.00 -8.08 -17.23
C ASN A 178 7.17 -6.69 -16.60
N TRP A 179 8.16 -6.55 -15.73
CA TRP A 179 8.39 -5.34 -14.95
C TRP A 179 9.82 -4.87 -15.03
N THR A 180 9.98 -3.55 -15.04
CA THR A 180 11.27 -2.86 -15.00
C THR A 180 11.31 -1.97 -13.77
N VAL A 181 12.30 -2.18 -12.90
CA VAL A 181 12.58 -1.26 -11.78
C VAL A 181 13.18 0.02 -12.34
N ALA A 182 12.63 1.18 -12.01
CA ALA A 182 13.12 2.50 -12.39
C ALA A 182 14.15 3.01 -11.36
N PRO A 183 15.47 2.91 -11.62
CA PRO A 183 16.50 3.22 -10.62
C PRO A 183 16.45 4.67 -10.11
N GLN A 184 16.03 5.60 -10.96
CA GLN A 184 15.89 7.02 -10.62
C GLN A 184 14.81 7.29 -9.56
N THR A 185 13.98 6.30 -9.24
CA THR A 185 12.93 6.38 -8.21
C THR A 185 13.35 5.79 -6.86
N ILE A 186 14.59 5.32 -6.73
CA ILE A 186 15.10 4.74 -5.48
C ILE A 186 15.20 5.83 -4.41
N ARG A 187 14.40 5.67 -3.35
CA ARG A 187 14.42 6.48 -2.13
C ARG A 187 15.10 5.69 -1.02
N ALA A 188 16.40 5.94 -0.82
CA ALA A 188 17.17 5.29 0.25
C ALA A 188 16.51 5.52 1.62
N ALA A 189 16.41 4.47 2.44
CA ALA A 189 15.81 4.56 3.77
C ALA A 189 16.68 5.35 4.77
N SER A 190 18.01 5.33 4.55
CA SER A 190 19.02 5.96 5.39
C SER A 190 20.35 6.01 4.63
N TRP A 191 21.36 6.68 5.17
CA TRP A 191 22.72 6.72 4.64
C TRP A 191 23.27 5.32 4.40
N LEU A 192 23.97 5.13 3.27
CA LEU A 192 24.63 3.86 2.89
C LEU A 192 23.69 2.65 2.79
N ARG A 193 22.37 2.84 2.75
CA ARG A 193 21.40 1.73 2.65
C ARG A 193 21.18 1.25 1.21
N SER A 194 21.34 2.13 0.24
CA SER A 194 21.21 1.80 -1.17
C SER A 194 22.39 2.36 -1.97
N SER A 195 22.45 2.01 -3.26
CA SER A 195 23.37 2.61 -4.23
C SER A 195 23.09 4.08 -4.51
N THR A 196 21.89 4.56 -4.14
CA THR A 196 21.45 5.94 -4.36
C THR A 196 21.67 6.76 -3.09
N PRO A 197 22.23 7.99 -3.18
CA PRO A 197 22.41 8.84 -2.01
C PRO A 197 21.12 9.07 -1.22
N PHE A 198 21.24 9.13 0.10
CA PHE A 198 20.13 9.45 0.98
C PHE A 198 19.72 10.92 0.83
N VAL A 199 18.42 11.15 0.70
CA VAL A 199 17.80 12.48 0.75
C VAL A 199 16.90 12.51 1.97
N TYR A 200 17.11 13.49 2.85
CA TYR A 200 16.32 13.62 4.07
C TYR A 200 14.83 13.78 3.73
N GLY A 201 13.99 13.01 4.43
CA GLY A 201 12.55 12.88 4.19
C GLY A 201 12.17 11.61 3.43
N ASN A 202 13.08 11.00 2.67
CA ASN A 202 12.81 9.73 1.97
C ASN A 202 12.43 8.59 2.92
N GLN A 203 12.91 8.63 4.16
CA GLN A 203 12.54 7.67 5.20
C GLN A 203 11.04 7.69 5.53
N ASN A 204 10.30 8.74 5.16
CA ASN A 204 8.85 8.85 5.35
C ASN A 204 8.04 8.26 4.19
N PHE A 205 8.70 7.78 3.13
CA PHE A 205 8.07 7.26 1.91
C PHE A 205 8.59 5.85 1.57
N GLN A 206 8.78 5.02 2.60
CA GLN A 206 9.30 3.65 2.43
C GLN A 206 8.19 2.67 2.06
N GLN A 207 7.01 2.84 2.64
CA GLN A 207 5.77 2.25 2.12
C GLN A 207 4.90 3.35 1.57
N GLY A 208 3.89 3.02 0.77
CA GLY A 208 2.97 4.03 0.29
C GLY A 208 1.60 3.55 -0.13
N ALA A 209 0.80 4.49 -0.61
CA ALA A 209 -0.47 4.27 -1.28
C ALA A 209 -0.59 5.30 -2.42
N PHE A 210 -1.12 4.88 -3.56
CA PHE A 210 -1.39 5.78 -4.69
C PHE A 210 -2.89 6.02 -4.82
N VAL A 211 -3.25 7.26 -5.18
CA VAL A 211 -4.63 7.60 -5.55
C VAL A 211 -4.62 8.65 -6.65
N LYS A 212 -5.51 8.49 -7.63
CA LYS A 212 -5.87 9.56 -8.56
C LYS A 212 -7.05 10.34 -7.99
N PRO A 213 -7.00 11.68 -8.02
CA PRO A 213 -8.15 12.47 -7.62
C PRO A 213 -9.28 12.33 -8.65
N PRO A 214 -10.52 12.75 -8.32
CA PRO A 214 -11.61 12.81 -9.29
C PRO A 214 -11.21 13.58 -10.55
N ALA A 215 -11.67 13.13 -11.71
CA ALA A 215 -11.29 13.69 -13.01
C ALA A 215 -11.77 15.16 -13.20
N ASP A 216 -12.79 15.57 -12.46
CA ASP A 216 -13.36 16.92 -12.42
C ASP A 216 -12.80 17.79 -11.28
N SER A 217 -11.85 17.27 -10.49
CA SER A 217 -11.21 18.03 -9.42
C SER A 217 -10.13 18.99 -9.92
N PRO A 218 -9.76 20.03 -9.15
CA PRO A 218 -8.63 20.91 -9.47
C PRO A 218 -7.28 20.19 -9.58
N ASP A 219 -7.17 19.00 -8.97
CA ASP A 219 -5.96 18.17 -8.99
C ASP A 219 -5.97 17.13 -10.12
N ALA A 220 -6.91 17.20 -11.06
CA ALA A 220 -6.94 16.28 -12.21
C ALA A 220 -5.58 16.20 -12.92
N GLY A 221 -5.18 14.96 -13.25
CA GLY A 221 -3.88 14.66 -13.85
C GLY A 221 -2.71 14.58 -12.86
N TYR A 222 -2.95 14.67 -11.55
CA TYR A 222 -1.99 14.28 -10.52
C TYR A 222 -2.19 12.83 -10.07
N VAL A 223 -1.10 12.21 -9.62
CA VAL A 223 -1.10 11.06 -8.72
C VAL A 223 -0.65 11.52 -7.35
N PHE A 224 -1.47 11.29 -6.33
CA PHE A 224 -1.07 11.46 -4.94
C PHE A 224 -0.41 10.18 -4.45
N SER A 225 0.72 10.35 -3.77
CA SER A 225 1.53 9.30 -3.18
C SER A 225 1.63 9.54 -1.68
N TYR A 226 0.84 8.77 -0.93
CA TYR A 226 0.96 8.70 0.52
C TYR A 226 2.19 7.88 0.87
N GLY A 227 2.95 8.35 1.85
CA GLY A 227 4.15 7.69 2.36
C GLY A 227 4.02 7.36 3.83
N THR A 228 4.61 6.25 4.25
CA THR A 228 4.90 6.00 5.67
C THR A 228 6.35 5.53 5.84
N PRO A 229 6.91 5.63 7.05
CA PRO A 229 8.16 4.95 7.40
C PRO A 229 8.10 3.44 7.23
N SER A 230 9.25 2.77 7.33
CA SER A 230 9.28 1.32 7.41
C SER A 230 8.67 0.85 8.74
N GLY A 231 8.01 -0.31 8.71
CA GLY A 231 7.35 -0.84 9.89
C GLY A 231 5.90 -0.34 10.07
N ARG A 232 5.37 -0.57 11.26
CA ARG A 232 3.98 -0.22 11.62
C ARG A 232 3.90 1.02 12.52
N LEU A 233 5.00 1.78 12.56
CA LEU A 233 5.20 2.94 13.43
C LEU A 233 5.34 4.20 12.57
N GLY A 234 4.76 5.31 13.04
CA GLY A 234 4.82 6.60 12.38
C GLY A 234 3.53 7.01 11.69
N SER A 235 3.54 8.23 11.16
CA SER A 235 2.40 8.84 10.48
C SER A 235 2.44 8.57 8.98
N ALA A 236 1.31 8.85 8.34
CA ALA A 236 1.27 9.13 6.91
C ALA A 236 1.74 10.55 6.59
N TYR A 237 2.35 10.67 5.42
CA TYR A 237 2.77 11.88 4.74
C TYR A 237 2.21 11.85 3.33
N VAL A 238 2.07 12.99 2.65
CA VAL A 238 1.60 13.00 1.26
C VAL A 238 2.55 13.79 0.36
N SER A 239 2.69 13.27 -0.85
CA SER A 239 3.31 13.94 -1.99
C SER A 239 2.39 13.82 -3.20
N ARG A 240 2.58 14.65 -4.22
CA ARG A 240 1.89 14.52 -5.51
C ARG A 240 2.85 14.74 -6.67
N VAL A 241 2.51 14.18 -7.83
CA VAL A 241 3.26 14.31 -9.07
C VAL A 241 2.30 14.25 -10.24
N LYS A 242 2.60 14.92 -11.36
CA LYS A 242 1.82 14.75 -12.59
C LYS A 242 1.92 13.30 -13.07
N GLU A 243 0.84 12.76 -13.62
CA GLU A 243 0.76 11.38 -14.12
C GLU A 243 1.92 11.03 -15.07
N ALA A 244 2.25 11.94 -15.98
CA ALA A 244 3.34 11.78 -16.95
C ALA A 244 4.75 11.74 -16.30
N ASP A 245 4.89 12.33 -15.12
CA ASP A 245 6.16 12.54 -14.42
C ASP A 245 6.36 11.56 -13.25
N ILE A 246 5.52 10.52 -13.11
CA ILE A 246 5.53 9.59 -11.97
C ILE A 246 6.90 8.90 -11.73
N LEU A 247 7.76 8.82 -12.74
CA LEU A 247 9.12 8.27 -12.62
C LEU A 247 10.21 9.31 -12.34
N ASP A 248 9.89 10.61 -12.24
CA ASP A 248 10.84 11.68 -11.98
C ASP A 248 10.62 12.25 -10.57
N LEU A 249 11.44 11.81 -9.61
CA LEU A 249 11.36 12.25 -8.21
C LEU A 249 11.59 13.75 -8.03
N THR A 250 12.24 14.43 -8.99
CA THR A 250 12.48 15.88 -8.91
C THR A 250 11.20 16.69 -9.16
N LYS A 251 10.18 16.07 -9.76
CA LYS A 251 8.86 16.68 -10.05
C LYS A 251 7.84 16.47 -8.93
N TYR A 252 8.17 15.68 -7.92
CA TYR A 252 7.28 15.46 -6.79
C TYR A 252 7.19 16.72 -5.93
N GLU A 253 5.97 17.04 -5.53
CA GLU A 253 5.68 18.10 -4.58
C GLU A 253 5.24 17.47 -3.25
N TYR A 254 5.70 18.02 -2.12
CA TYR A 254 5.51 17.46 -0.79
C TYR A 254 4.72 18.44 0.08
N TRP A 255 3.71 17.94 0.80
CA TRP A 255 2.83 18.79 1.60
C TRP A 255 3.47 19.19 2.93
N ASP A 256 3.72 20.48 3.13
CA ASP A 256 4.37 21.00 4.35
C ASP A 256 3.39 21.36 5.49
N GLY A 257 2.08 21.18 5.25
CA GLY A 257 1.01 21.57 6.18
C GLY A 257 0.21 22.78 5.73
N ASP A 258 0.72 23.53 4.76
CA ASP A 258 0.09 24.75 4.22
C ASP A 258 0.18 24.81 2.68
N THR A 259 1.32 24.42 2.12
CA THR A 259 1.59 24.48 0.68
C THR A 259 2.33 23.24 0.15
N TRP A 260 2.38 23.12 -1.18
CA TRP A 260 3.11 22.07 -1.87
C TRP A 260 4.55 22.51 -2.17
N VAL A 261 5.53 21.81 -1.60
CA VAL A 261 6.96 22.12 -1.75
C VAL A 261 7.61 21.18 -2.76
N ALA A 262 8.11 21.72 -3.86
CA ALA A 262 8.74 20.94 -4.93
C ALA A 262 10.07 20.30 -4.48
N GLY A 263 10.29 19.05 -4.87
CA GLY A 263 11.58 18.35 -4.81
C GLY A 263 12.16 18.14 -3.40
N THR A 264 11.40 18.40 -2.34
CA THR A 264 11.90 18.43 -0.96
C THR A 264 11.14 17.46 -0.05
N PRO A 265 11.49 16.15 -0.04
CA PRO A 265 10.81 15.15 0.78
C PRO A 265 10.77 15.50 2.28
N GLY A 266 11.82 16.15 2.78
CA GLY A 266 11.94 16.55 4.18
C GLY A 266 10.99 17.66 4.62
N ALA A 267 10.33 18.35 3.70
CA ALA A 267 9.30 19.34 4.00
C ALA A 267 7.98 18.68 4.44
N ALA A 268 7.75 17.41 4.05
CA ALA A 268 6.48 16.74 4.30
C ALA A 268 6.19 16.61 5.80
N VAL A 269 5.00 17.04 6.23
CA VAL A 269 4.54 16.90 7.62
C VAL A 269 3.52 15.76 7.78
N PRO A 270 3.36 15.22 9.00
CA PRO A 270 2.29 14.26 9.31
C PRO A 270 0.90 14.80 8.96
N ILE A 271 0.11 14.05 8.18
CA ILE A 271 -1.26 14.46 7.79
C ILE A 271 -2.37 13.86 8.66
N LEU A 272 -2.05 12.86 9.50
CA LEU A 272 -3.03 12.23 10.37
C LEU A 272 -2.99 12.81 11.78
N PRO A 273 -4.14 12.95 12.46
CA PRO A 273 -4.20 13.40 13.84
C PRO A 273 -3.34 12.54 14.77
N ALA A 274 -2.67 13.19 15.71
CA ALA A 274 -1.96 12.53 16.78
C ALA A 274 -2.89 11.61 17.60
N THR A 275 -2.50 10.36 17.82
CA THR A 275 -3.23 9.44 18.72
C THR A 275 -2.69 9.56 20.15
N ARG A 276 -3.52 9.39 21.20
CA ARG A 276 -3.06 9.46 22.61
C ARG A 276 -1.96 8.45 22.97
N SER A 277 -1.69 7.47 22.11
CA SER A 277 -0.54 6.55 22.17
C SER A 277 0.82 7.22 21.83
N ASN A 278 0.82 8.50 21.44
CA ASN A 278 1.96 9.27 20.88
C ASN A 278 3.01 9.77 21.89
N GLN A 279 3.39 9.02 22.92
CA GLN A 279 4.47 9.51 23.81
C GLN A 279 5.63 8.56 24.07
N TYR A 280 5.60 7.30 23.62
CA TYR A 280 6.64 6.35 24.02
C TYR A 280 7.14 5.36 22.96
N ALA A 281 6.77 5.51 21.68
CA ALA A 281 7.25 4.65 20.58
C ALA A 281 8.71 4.94 20.15
N GLY A 282 9.61 5.15 21.12
CA GLY A 282 11.04 5.35 20.89
C GLY A 282 11.93 5.24 22.12
N GLY A 283 11.37 5.05 23.33
CA GLY A 283 12.16 5.05 24.58
C GLY A 283 13.09 6.26 24.68
N ILE A 284 14.22 6.11 25.37
CA ILE A 284 15.23 7.17 25.53
C ILE A 284 15.83 7.66 24.19
N LEU A 285 15.80 6.82 23.14
CA LEU A 285 16.31 7.13 21.81
C LEU A 285 15.37 8.05 21.01
N GLY A 286 14.05 7.89 21.17
CA GLY A 286 13.05 8.81 20.63
C GLY A 286 13.10 10.20 21.29
N GLN A 287 13.54 10.27 22.56
CA GLN A 287 13.81 11.55 23.22
C GLN A 287 15.13 12.20 22.77
N LEU A 288 16.15 11.43 22.38
CA LEU A 288 17.39 12.01 21.84
C LEU A 288 17.18 12.67 20.46
N GLY A 289 16.22 12.18 19.66
CA GLY A 289 15.79 12.85 18.43
C GLY A 289 15.17 14.23 18.66
N LEU A 290 14.57 14.47 19.83
CA LEU A 290 14.02 15.77 20.25
C LEU A 290 15.10 16.72 20.79
N PHE A 291 16.21 16.21 21.33
CA PHE A 291 17.29 17.01 21.93
C PHE A 291 18.46 17.31 20.99
N PHE A 292 18.78 16.42 20.05
CA PHE A 292 19.93 16.57 19.12
C PHE A 292 19.51 16.89 17.68
N GLY A 293 18.21 16.96 17.39
CA GLY A 293 17.67 17.26 16.07
C GLY A 293 17.55 16.02 15.15
N SER A 294 16.63 16.08 14.19
CA SER A 294 16.24 14.99 13.27
C SER A 294 17.35 14.39 12.41
N TRP A 295 18.60 14.87 12.47
CA TRP A 295 19.74 14.25 11.77
C TRP A 295 20.15 12.91 12.37
N VAL A 296 19.89 12.67 13.66
CA VAL A 296 20.15 11.38 14.33
C VAL A 296 19.12 10.31 13.94
N ALA A 297 17.90 10.69 13.54
CA ALA A 297 16.91 9.74 13.01
C ALA A 297 17.41 9.05 11.73
N GLY A 298 18.27 9.71 10.96
CA GLY A 298 18.94 9.16 9.78
C GLY A 298 19.96 8.05 10.08
N LEU A 299 20.41 7.88 11.33
CA LEU A 299 21.28 6.76 11.76
C LEU A 299 20.50 5.49 12.11
N PHE A 300 19.25 5.63 12.59
CA PHE A 300 18.50 4.51 13.20
C PHE A 300 17.19 4.15 12.49
N GLY A 301 16.71 4.94 11.53
CA GLY A 301 15.50 4.61 10.76
C GLY A 301 14.21 4.58 11.59
N VAL A 302 14.15 5.31 12.70
CA VAL A 302 13.02 5.27 13.64
C VAL A 302 11.92 6.22 13.18
N GLY A 303 10.70 5.71 13.02
CA GLY A 303 9.50 6.49 12.75
C GLY A 303 9.22 7.54 13.84
N GLY A 304 8.75 8.73 13.44
CA GLY A 304 8.48 9.82 14.36
C GLY A 304 7.39 9.49 15.42
N PRO A 305 7.28 10.29 16.50
CA PRO A 305 6.43 10.03 17.65
C PRO A 305 4.91 10.13 17.37
N SER A 306 4.52 10.43 16.13
CA SER A 306 3.15 10.72 15.75
C SER A 306 2.58 9.64 14.85
N GLY A 307 1.51 8.98 15.30
CA GLY A 307 0.72 8.07 14.46
C GLY A 307 1.22 6.62 14.44
N HIS A 308 0.29 5.72 14.18
CA HIS A 308 0.56 4.31 13.91
C HIS A 308 -0.22 3.94 12.66
N VAL A 309 0.40 4.19 11.51
CA VAL A 309 -0.11 3.80 10.20
C VAL A 309 0.70 2.61 9.73
N SER A 310 -0.02 1.59 9.29
CA SER A 310 0.59 0.36 8.79
C SER A 310 -0.16 -0.10 7.56
N GLU A 311 0.60 -0.35 6.47
CA GLU A 311 0.12 -0.89 5.19
C GLU A 311 -1.21 -0.25 4.73
N MET A 312 -1.15 1.03 4.39
CA MET A 312 -2.31 1.88 4.07
C MET A 312 -2.78 1.70 2.62
N SER A 313 -4.10 1.83 2.40
CA SER A 313 -4.68 2.14 1.09
C SER A 313 -5.53 3.41 1.16
N VAL A 314 -5.60 4.15 0.05
CA VAL A 314 -6.37 5.39 -0.08
C VAL A 314 -7.13 5.37 -1.40
N GLN A 315 -8.39 5.80 -1.38
CA GLN A 315 -9.18 5.99 -2.59
C GLN A 315 -10.17 7.15 -2.42
N TYR A 316 -10.65 7.71 -3.53
CA TYR A 316 -11.82 8.58 -3.50
C TYR A 316 -13.10 7.74 -3.52
N ASN A 317 -14.05 8.03 -2.63
CA ASN A 317 -15.32 7.36 -2.53
C ASN A 317 -16.45 8.27 -3.04
N THR A 318 -17.21 7.79 -4.03
CA THR A 318 -18.27 8.51 -4.73
C THR A 318 -19.57 8.57 -3.95
N TYR A 319 -19.80 7.65 -3.00
CA TYR A 319 -20.96 7.71 -2.12
C TYR A 319 -20.80 8.82 -1.07
N LEU A 320 -19.63 8.92 -0.45
CA LEU A 320 -19.33 9.93 0.56
C LEU A 320 -18.89 11.27 -0.03
N ASN A 321 -18.49 11.31 -1.30
CA ASN A 321 -17.77 12.43 -1.93
C ASN A 321 -16.53 12.86 -1.12
N LYS A 322 -15.76 11.88 -0.67
CA LYS A 322 -14.59 12.08 0.20
C LYS A 322 -13.47 11.13 -0.17
N TYR A 323 -12.24 11.52 0.13
CA TYR A 323 -11.14 10.58 0.23
C TYR A 323 -11.35 9.69 1.45
N VAL A 324 -11.03 8.41 1.29
CA VAL A 324 -11.10 7.38 2.32
C VAL A 324 -9.71 6.76 2.45
N ALA A 325 -9.22 6.66 3.68
CA ALA A 325 -7.98 5.95 4.00
C ALA A 325 -8.29 4.76 4.92
N MET A 326 -7.77 3.59 4.58
CA MET A 326 -7.87 2.37 5.38
C MET A 326 -6.47 1.87 5.73
N TYR A 327 -6.23 1.57 7.00
CA TYR A 327 -4.92 1.12 7.49
C TYR A 327 -5.04 0.38 8.83
N SER A 328 -3.98 -0.34 9.23
CA SER A 328 -3.92 -0.96 10.56
C SER A 328 -3.31 0.00 11.59
N ASN A 329 -3.95 0.15 12.75
CA ASN A 329 -3.51 1.07 13.80
C ASN A 329 -2.58 0.39 14.85
N SER A 330 -2.18 1.12 15.89
CA SER A 330 -1.28 0.66 16.97
C SER A 330 -1.71 -0.61 17.70
N VAL A 331 -3.02 -0.86 17.78
CA VAL A 331 -3.58 -2.00 18.49
C VAL A 331 -3.91 -3.16 17.55
N GLY A 332 -3.48 -3.06 16.29
CA GLY A 332 -3.70 -4.09 15.27
C GLY A 332 -5.15 -4.18 14.79
N SER A 333 -5.91 -3.09 14.85
CA SER A 333 -7.25 -2.99 14.29
C SER A 333 -7.22 -2.29 12.94
N VAL A 334 -8.09 -2.69 12.01
CA VAL A 334 -8.32 -1.93 10.77
C VAL A 334 -9.22 -0.76 11.09
N VAL A 335 -8.78 0.44 10.70
CA VAL A 335 -9.55 1.67 10.83
C VAL A 335 -9.75 2.33 9.48
N ILE A 336 -10.82 3.11 9.39
CA ILE A 336 -11.14 3.97 8.25
C ILE A 336 -11.18 5.43 8.69
N ARG A 337 -10.72 6.34 7.84
CA ARG A 337 -10.86 7.80 7.98
C ARG A 337 -11.33 8.41 6.68
N THR A 338 -11.95 9.58 6.77
CA THR A 338 -12.41 10.34 5.61
C THR A 338 -11.83 11.76 5.59
N ALA A 339 -11.66 12.35 4.42
CA ALA A 339 -11.21 13.73 4.24
C ALA A 339 -11.80 14.33 2.95
N ASP A 340 -11.96 15.66 2.92
CA ASP A 340 -12.42 16.39 1.73
C ASP A 340 -11.31 16.60 0.68
N SER A 341 -10.04 16.61 1.12
CA SER A 341 -8.87 16.73 0.25
C SER A 341 -7.84 15.62 0.55
N PRO A 342 -6.89 15.35 -0.38
CA PRO A 342 -5.86 14.33 -0.19
C PRO A 342 -4.89 14.63 0.98
N GLU A 343 -4.43 15.86 1.08
CA GLU A 343 -3.53 16.31 2.15
C GLU A 343 -4.24 16.47 3.49
N GLY A 344 -5.54 16.72 3.44
CA GLY A 344 -6.46 16.31 4.48
C GLY A 344 -7.04 17.40 5.36
N THR A 345 -8.07 16.96 6.07
CA THR A 345 -8.45 17.29 7.45
C THR A 345 -9.13 16.01 7.92
N TRP A 346 -8.32 14.98 8.16
CA TRP A 346 -8.82 13.61 8.30
C TRP A 346 -9.70 13.45 9.54
N SER A 347 -10.85 12.79 9.35
CA SER A 347 -11.81 12.48 10.41
C SER A 347 -11.16 11.70 11.55
N ALA A 348 -11.85 11.63 12.69
CA ALA A 348 -11.54 10.60 13.69
C ALA A 348 -11.59 9.20 13.06
N ALA A 349 -10.77 8.29 13.58
CA ALA A 349 -10.72 6.91 13.10
C ALA A 349 -11.98 6.15 13.53
N THR A 350 -12.63 5.50 12.56
CA THR A 350 -13.69 4.52 12.83
C THR A 350 -13.11 3.13 12.71
N THR A 351 -13.31 2.28 13.72
CA THR A 351 -12.81 0.90 13.68
C THR A 351 -13.74 0.03 12.83
N LEU A 352 -13.17 -0.71 11.88
CA LEU A 352 -13.92 -1.63 11.01
C LEU A 352 -13.87 -3.07 11.54
N VAL A 353 -12.67 -3.54 11.87
CA VAL A 353 -12.43 -4.87 12.48
C VAL A 353 -11.26 -4.80 13.45
N THR A 354 -11.27 -5.70 14.43
CA THR A 354 -10.26 -5.75 15.51
C THR A 354 -9.36 -6.97 15.41
N SER A 355 -8.18 -6.89 16.00
CA SER A 355 -7.25 -8.02 16.17
C SER A 355 -7.85 -9.17 17.00
N VAL A 356 -8.88 -8.93 17.79
CA VAL A 356 -9.64 -9.99 18.51
C VAL A 356 -10.53 -10.77 17.54
N GLN A 357 -11.21 -10.08 16.62
CA GLN A 357 -12.06 -10.72 15.61
C GLN A 357 -11.23 -11.45 14.55
N TYR A 358 -10.10 -10.86 14.15
CA TYR A 358 -9.18 -11.42 13.15
C TYR A 358 -7.73 -11.37 13.67
N PRO A 359 -7.29 -12.38 14.44
CA PRO A 359 -5.93 -12.43 14.97
C PRO A 359 -4.87 -12.37 13.86
N GLY A 360 -3.92 -11.44 14.03
CA GLY A 360 -2.82 -11.24 13.07
C GLY A 360 -3.26 -10.59 11.75
N LEU A 361 -4.32 -9.78 11.77
CA LEU A 361 -4.74 -8.96 10.62
C LEU A 361 -3.71 -7.88 10.27
N TYR A 362 -3.62 -7.54 8.98
CA TYR A 362 -2.83 -6.41 8.46
C TYR A 362 -3.16 -6.14 6.98
N ALA A 363 -2.57 -5.08 6.42
CA ALA A 363 -2.66 -4.71 5.01
C ALA A 363 -4.10 -4.69 4.44
N PRO A 364 -4.98 -3.81 4.96
CA PRO A 364 -6.29 -3.58 4.38
C PRO A 364 -6.16 -2.81 3.05
N MET A 365 -6.30 -3.52 1.92
CA MET A 365 -6.14 -2.96 0.58
C MET A 365 -7.51 -2.82 -0.10
N MET A 366 -7.96 -1.60 -0.38
CA MET A 366 -9.26 -1.35 -1.00
C MET A 366 -9.30 -1.72 -2.48
N ASP A 367 -10.43 -2.28 -2.93
CA ASP A 367 -10.69 -2.56 -4.33
C ASP A 367 -11.04 -1.26 -5.08
N PRO A 368 -10.29 -0.93 -6.16
CA PRO A 368 -10.34 0.37 -6.81
C PRO A 368 -11.67 0.67 -7.50
N LEU A 369 -12.49 -0.35 -7.77
CA LEU A 369 -13.79 -0.18 -8.45
C LEU A 369 -14.94 -0.03 -7.44
N SER A 370 -14.72 -0.40 -6.18
CA SER A 370 -15.72 -0.32 -5.11
C SER A 370 -15.74 1.05 -4.45
N THR A 371 -16.15 2.08 -5.21
CA THR A 371 -16.17 3.48 -4.75
C THR A 371 -17.55 3.94 -4.25
N GLY A 372 -18.58 3.09 -4.32
CA GLY A 372 -19.92 3.39 -3.82
C GLY A 372 -20.07 3.19 -2.30
N GLN A 373 -21.31 2.95 -1.85
CA GLN A 373 -21.60 2.70 -0.43
C GLN A 373 -20.94 1.41 0.07
N ASP A 374 -20.90 0.38 -0.76
CA ASP A 374 -20.25 -0.88 -0.46
C ASP A 374 -18.80 -0.87 -0.97
N VAL A 375 -17.85 -0.95 -0.05
CA VAL A 375 -16.42 -1.01 -0.33
C VAL A 375 -15.92 -2.44 -0.09
N TYR A 376 -15.33 -3.04 -1.12
CA TYR A 376 -14.66 -4.33 -1.02
C TYR A 376 -13.17 -4.11 -0.81
N TRP A 377 -12.53 -4.97 -0.02
CA TRP A 377 -11.11 -4.82 0.29
C TRP A 377 -10.48 -6.14 0.72
N ASN A 378 -9.18 -6.27 0.48
CA ASN A 378 -8.40 -7.44 0.85
C ASN A 378 -7.82 -7.26 2.26
N LEU A 379 -7.84 -8.31 3.06
CA LEU A 379 -7.27 -8.36 4.40
C LEU A 379 -6.28 -9.51 4.52
N SER A 380 -5.03 -9.22 4.85
CA SER A 380 -4.03 -10.25 5.13
C SER A 380 -4.15 -10.78 6.55
N ILE A 381 -4.00 -12.09 6.73
CA ILE A 381 -4.00 -12.76 8.03
C ILE A 381 -2.70 -13.52 8.20
N TRP A 382 -1.88 -13.15 9.18
CA TRP A 382 -0.55 -13.71 9.41
C TRP A 382 -0.60 -15.21 9.76
N GLY A 383 -1.51 -15.61 10.65
CA GLY A 383 -1.55 -16.99 11.16
C GLY A 383 -1.81 -18.03 10.07
N SER A 384 -2.79 -17.78 9.20
CA SER A 384 -3.02 -18.62 8.01
C SER A 384 -2.11 -18.28 6.84
N TYR A 385 -1.42 -17.14 6.91
CA TYR A 385 -0.67 -16.50 5.84
C TYR A 385 -1.43 -16.45 4.51
N ASN A 386 -2.62 -15.85 4.54
CA ASN A 386 -3.54 -15.81 3.40
C ASN A 386 -4.34 -14.51 3.38
N VAL A 387 -4.91 -14.19 2.22
CA VAL A 387 -5.69 -12.98 1.98
C VAL A 387 -7.17 -13.29 1.92
N GLN A 388 -7.96 -12.53 2.67
CA GLN A 388 -9.42 -12.62 2.74
C GLN A 388 -10.07 -11.43 2.03
N LEU A 389 -11.23 -11.66 1.42
CA LEU A 389 -12.07 -10.60 0.89
C LEU A 389 -13.03 -10.14 1.98
N MET A 390 -13.04 -8.85 2.22
CA MET A 390 -13.89 -8.15 3.18
C MET A 390 -14.81 -7.19 2.43
N LYS A 391 -15.97 -6.90 3.02
CA LYS A 391 -16.91 -5.89 2.56
C LYS A 391 -17.25 -4.97 3.72
N THR A 392 -17.18 -3.67 3.50
CA THR A 392 -17.67 -2.64 4.43
C THR A 392 -18.78 -1.84 3.76
N THR A 393 -19.95 -1.78 4.39
CA THR A 393 -21.05 -0.89 4.00
C THR A 393 -20.93 0.41 4.77
N LEU A 394 -20.73 1.51 4.04
CA LEU A 394 -20.57 2.87 4.55
C LEU A 394 -21.94 3.47 4.93
N VAL A 395 -21.88 4.54 5.73
CA VAL A 395 -23.01 5.20 6.40
C VAL A 395 -22.96 6.70 6.21
#